data_AF-A0A1T4MXP4-F1
#
_entry.id   AF-A0A1T4MXP4-F1
#
_cell.length_a   1.000
_cell.length_b   1.000
_cell.length_c   1.000
_cell.angle_alpha   90.00
_cell.angle_beta   90.00
_cell.angle_gamma   90.00
#
_symmetry.space_group_name_H-M   'P 1'
#
loop_
_entity.id
_entity.type
_entity.pdbx_description
1 polymer ?
#
loop_
_entity_poly.entity_id
_entity_poly.type
_entity_poly.pdbx_seq_one_letter_code
_entity_poly.pdbx_strand_id
1 'polypeptide(L)'
;MESLDNLEAIIPAFQQGNPQAFDAFFKAHYKALVFFAGQLLADAAEAEDIVKDSYVKLWHRRADFDHPGSIRGFLYTSTRNACLNQLRHRKVKDHYTREMMYLEDQQEDDYVLQRMIHAELLQSIHREIALLPVKRQQVFRMIYFEGLRLEEIAEQMGISVFTVKEHKAKALAQLRLRFTDEQLMVFFLLAGGALLKA
;
A
#
# COMPACT_ATOMS: atom_id res chain seq x y z
N MET A 1 -1.10 -14.48 5.79
CA MET A 1 -0.28 -15.21 6.77
C MET A 1 1.10 -15.55 6.20
N GLU A 2 1.22 -16.14 5.00
CA GLU A 2 2.51 -16.56 4.39
C GLU A 2 3.62 -15.48 4.23
N SER A 3 3.32 -14.18 4.25
CA SER A 3 4.37 -13.14 4.07
C SER A 3 5.09 -12.74 5.35
N LEU A 4 4.53 -13.00 6.53
CA LEU A 4 5.14 -12.62 7.81
C LEU A 4 6.10 -13.70 8.32
N ASP A 5 5.76 -14.97 8.12
CA ASP A 5 6.59 -16.12 8.53
C ASP A 5 7.98 -16.10 7.85
N ASN A 6 8.05 -15.65 6.58
CA ASN A 6 9.31 -15.49 5.86
C ASN A 6 10.15 -14.29 6.35
N LEU A 7 9.51 -13.25 6.90
CA LEU A 7 10.22 -12.09 7.43
C LEU A 7 10.79 -12.37 8.83
N GLU A 8 10.15 -13.23 9.61
CA GLU A 8 10.60 -13.61 10.94
C GLU A 8 11.95 -14.35 10.89
N ALA A 9 12.09 -15.27 9.93
CA ALA A 9 13.31 -16.05 9.73
C ALA A 9 14.54 -15.20 9.38
N ILE A 10 14.36 -13.99 8.83
CA ILE A 10 15.46 -13.13 8.37
C ILE A 10 15.82 -12.01 9.36
N ILE A 11 15.15 -11.92 10.52
CA ILE A 11 15.45 -10.91 11.55
C ILE A 11 16.92 -10.96 12.01
N PRO A 12 17.51 -12.13 12.33
CA PRO A 12 18.90 -12.17 12.77
C PRO A 12 19.87 -11.63 11.70
N ALA A 13 19.61 -11.95 10.42
CA ALA A 13 20.39 -11.44 9.31
C ALA A 13 20.24 -9.92 9.16
N PHE A 14 19.02 -9.41 9.31
CA PHE A 14 18.74 -7.97 9.28
C PHE A 14 19.49 -7.21 10.39
N GLN A 15 19.46 -7.69 11.63
CA GLN A 15 20.18 -7.09 12.76
C GLN A 15 21.69 -7.00 12.51
N GLN A 16 22.25 -8.03 11.84
CA GLN A 16 23.66 -8.07 11.45
C GLN A 16 24.02 -7.16 10.26
N GLY A 17 23.05 -6.44 9.68
CA GLY A 17 23.28 -5.57 8.54
C GLY A 17 23.38 -6.31 7.22
N ASN A 18 22.68 -7.44 7.08
CA ASN A 18 22.57 -8.14 5.79
C ASN A 18 21.71 -7.32 4.80
N PRO A 19 22.24 -6.91 3.63
CA PRO A 19 21.50 -6.10 2.66
C PRO A 19 20.29 -6.83 2.05
N GLN A 20 20.35 -8.14 1.87
CA GLN A 20 19.25 -8.93 1.33
C GLN A 20 18.06 -8.99 2.29
N ALA A 21 18.32 -9.09 3.59
CA ALA A 21 17.29 -9.04 4.61
C ALA A 21 16.61 -7.66 4.64
N PHE A 22 17.38 -6.57 4.52
CA PHE A 22 16.84 -5.22 4.38
C PHE A 22 15.97 -5.07 3.12
N ASP A 23 16.44 -5.55 1.98
CA ASP A 23 15.70 -5.50 0.71
C ASP A 23 14.38 -6.29 0.79
N ALA A 24 14.33 -7.39 1.53
CA ALA A 24 13.09 -8.12 1.78
C ALA A 24 12.06 -7.29 2.57
N PHE A 25 12.46 -6.62 3.65
CA PHE A 25 11.59 -5.69 4.39
C PHE A 25 11.17 -4.50 3.52
N PHE A 26 12.09 -3.95 2.73
CA PHE A 26 11.82 -2.86 1.81
C PHE A 26 10.74 -3.26 0.79
N LYS A 27 10.90 -4.38 0.09
CA LYS A 27 9.90 -4.92 -0.84
C LYS A 27 8.57 -5.25 -0.16
N ALA A 28 8.61 -5.65 1.11
CA ALA A 28 7.44 -6.00 1.89
C ALA A 28 6.59 -4.78 2.28
N HIS A 29 7.17 -3.59 2.54
CA HIS A 29 6.39 -2.47 3.09
C HIS A 29 6.47 -1.18 2.28
N TYR A 30 7.49 -0.97 1.45
CA TYR A 30 7.75 0.32 0.78
C TYR A 30 6.53 0.88 0.04
N LYS A 31 5.90 0.09 -0.86
CA LYS A 31 4.76 0.59 -1.64
C LYS A 31 3.55 0.98 -0.78
N ALA A 32 3.27 0.23 0.29
CA ALA A 32 2.18 0.56 1.20
C ALA A 32 2.48 1.82 2.02
N LEU A 33 3.73 1.99 2.45
CA LEU A 33 4.18 3.20 3.16
C LEU A 33 4.14 4.44 2.27
N VAL A 34 4.57 4.34 1.02
CA VAL A 34 4.50 5.46 0.05
C VAL A 34 3.05 5.84 -0.22
N PHE A 35 2.18 4.86 -0.44
CA PHE A 35 0.75 5.13 -0.60
C PHE A 35 0.15 5.80 0.64
N PHE A 36 0.45 5.26 1.83
CA PHE A 36 0.03 5.83 3.11
C PHE A 36 0.49 7.28 3.30
N ALA A 37 1.79 7.56 3.08
CA ALA A 37 2.34 8.91 3.15
C ALA A 37 1.71 9.84 2.10
N GLY A 38 1.50 9.36 0.88
CA GLY A 38 0.86 10.12 -0.19
C GLY A 38 -0.59 10.49 0.11
N GLN A 39 -1.34 9.64 0.82
CA GLN A 39 -2.69 9.96 1.29
C GLN A 39 -2.70 11.04 2.37
N LEU A 40 -1.60 11.22 3.13
CA LEU A 40 -1.47 12.27 4.14
C LEU A 40 -1.00 13.60 3.52
N LEU A 41 -0.02 13.55 2.61
CA LEU A 41 0.64 14.75 2.06
C LEU A 41 -0.01 15.31 0.80
N ALA A 42 -0.78 14.49 0.08
CA ALA A 42 -1.23 14.76 -1.28
C ALA A 42 -0.08 15.10 -2.26
N ASP A 43 1.13 14.61 -1.98
CA ASP A 43 2.35 14.83 -2.75
C ASP A 43 3.14 13.51 -2.83
N ALA A 44 3.20 12.93 -4.02
CA ALA A 44 3.80 11.61 -4.22
C ALA A 44 5.33 11.63 -4.12
N ALA A 45 5.98 12.71 -4.59
CA ALA A 45 7.43 12.81 -4.57
C ALA A 45 7.94 12.95 -3.14
N GLU A 46 7.31 13.84 -2.36
CA GLU A 46 7.66 14.04 -0.96
C GLU A 46 7.34 12.81 -0.10
N ALA A 47 6.25 12.10 -0.41
CA ALA A 47 5.91 10.85 0.24
C ALA A 47 7.01 9.78 0.06
N GLU A 48 7.57 9.65 -1.15
CA GLU A 48 8.68 8.72 -1.38
C GLU A 48 9.91 9.06 -0.55
N ASP A 49 10.28 10.34 -0.49
CA ASP A 49 11.49 10.77 0.21
C ASP A 49 11.36 10.57 1.73
N ILE A 50 10.20 10.87 2.31
CA ILE A 50 9.93 10.59 3.73
C ILE A 50 10.00 9.09 4.04
N VAL A 51 9.49 8.24 3.15
CA VAL A 51 9.56 6.80 3.35
C VAL A 51 11.01 6.32 3.26
N LYS A 52 11.78 6.79 2.26
CA LYS A 52 13.22 6.48 2.15
C LYS A 52 13.98 6.88 3.42
N ASP A 53 13.74 8.08 3.95
CA ASP A 53 14.35 8.55 5.21
C ASP A 53 13.96 7.67 6.39
N SER A 54 12.71 7.20 6.44
CA SER A 54 12.27 6.27 7.49
C SER A 54 12.98 4.92 7.41
N TYR A 55 13.29 4.43 6.21
CA TYR A 55 14.12 3.24 6.01
C TYR A 55 15.59 3.46 6.38
N VAL A 56 16.14 4.66 6.13
CA VAL A 56 17.49 5.03 6.60
C VAL A 56 17.54 4.99 8.13
N LYS A 57 16.55 5.59 8.81
CA LYS A 57 16.45 5.52 10.28
C LYS A 57 16.33 4.08 10.78
N LEU A 58 15.52 3.25 10.12
CA LEU A 58 15.40 1.83 10.43
C LEU A 58 16.76 1.13 10.32
N TRP A 59 17.51 1.37 9.25
CA TRP A 59 18.84 0.76 9.05
C TRP A 59 19.83 1.11 10.15
N HIS A 60 19.87 2.37 10.58
CA HIS A 60 20.74 2.79 11.67
C HIS A 60 20.37 2.15 13.01
N ARG A 61 19.09 1.84 13.21
CA ARG A 61 18.55 1.22 14.42
C ARG A 61 18.30 -0.27 14.30
N ARG A 62 18.81 -0.93 13.25
CA ARG A 62 18.46 -2.32 12.90
C ARG A 62 18.66 -3.34 14.04
N ALA A 63 19.61 -3.11 14.94
CA ALA A 63 19.87 -3.97 16.09
C ALA A 63 18.76 -3.90 17.17
N ASP A 64 17.94 -2.85 17.17
CA ASP A 64 16.87 -2.63 18.15
C ASP A 64 15.62 -3.49 17.87
N PHE A 65 15.53 -4.14 16.72
CA PHE A 65 14.31 -4.81 16.25
C PHE A 65 14.45 -6.32 16.27
N ASP A 66 13.59 -6.98 17.05
CA ASP A 66 13.58 -8.41 17.32
C ASP A 66 12.44 -9.17 16.61
N HIS A 67 11.50 -8.46 15.98
CA HIS A 67 10.34 -9.06 15.33
C HIS A 67 9.86 -8.21 14.13
N PRO A 68 9.33 -8.80 13.03
CA PRO A 68 8.83 -8.04 11.88
C PRO A 68 7.74 -7.03 12.24
N GLY A 69 6.92 -7.34 13.25
CA GLY A 69 5.89 -6.44 13.74
C GLY A 69 6.43 -5.11 14.29
N SER A 70 7.58 -5.14 14.99
CA SER A 70 8.19 -3.93 15.55
C SER A 70 8.85 -3.08 14.46
N ILE A 71 9.43 -3.71 13.43
CA ILE A 71 9.92 -3.03 12.22
C ILE A 71 8.76 -2.32 11.50
N ARG A 72 7.66 -3.05 11.26
CA ARG A 72 6.46 -2.50 10.62
C ARG A 72 5.90 -1.31 11.42
N GLY A 73 5.69 -1.49 12.72
CA GLY A 73 5.17 -0.43 13.59
C GLY A 73 6.06 0.80 13.60
N PHE A 74 7.38 0.61 13.65
CA PHE A 74 8.36 1.69 13.57
C PHE A 74 8.29 2.44 12.24
N LEU A 75 8.24 1.72 11.11
CA LEU A 75 8.17 2.33 9.79
C LEU A 75 6.93 3.21 9.63
N TYR A 76 5.75 2.72 10.03
CA TYR A 76 4.52 3.50 9.99
C TYR A 76 4.56 4.71 10.92
N THR A 77 5.05 4.53 12.15
CA THR A 77 5.17 5.62 13.13
C THR A 77 6.16 6.70 12.66
N SER A 78 7.34 6.32 12.20
CA SER A 78 8.36 7.24 11.67
C SER A 78 7.84 7.99 10.45
N THR A 79 7.20 7.28 9.52
CA THR A 79 6.62 7.88 8.31
C THR A 79 5.51 8.87 8.66
N ARG A 80 4.55 8.47 9.52
CA ARG A 80 3.48 9.34 10.02
C ARG A 80 4.05 10.61 10.64
N ASN A 81 4.98 10.48 11.58
CA ASN A 81 5.53 11.62 12.31
C ASN A 81 6.29 12.57 11.36
N ALA A 82 6.99 12.04 10.37
CA ALA A 82 7.64 12.85 9.35
C ALA A 82 6.62 13.58 8.45
N CYS A 83 5.56 12.90 8.00
CA CYS A 83 4.48 13.54 7.24
C CYS A 83 3.81 14.67 8.04
N LEU A 84 3.47 14.42 9.32
CA LEU A 84 2.85 15.43 10.18
C LEU A 84 3.79 16.61 10.45
N ASN A 85 5.08 16.37 10.66
CA ASN A 85 6.08 17.44 10.77
C ASN A 85 6.14 18.27 9.49
N GLN A 86 6.10 17.62 8.33
CA GLN A 86 6.11 18.30 7.04
C GLN A 86 4.83 19.12 6.81
N LEU A 87 3.66 18.57 7.12
CA LEU A 87 2.39 19.31 7.09
C LEU A 87 2.40 20.48 8.07
N ARG A 88 2.97 20.31 9.26
CA ARG A 88 3.14 21.39 10.23
C ARG A 88 4.09 22.45 9.71
N HIS A 89 5.18 22.09 9.04
CA HIS A 89 6.10 23.04 8.40
C HIS A 89 5.43 23.78 7.23
N ARG A 90 4.65 23.09 6.39
CA ARG A 90 3.82 23.70 5.33
C ARG A 90 2.82 24.68 5.93
N LYS A 91 2.04 24.24 6.93
CA LYS A 91 1.11 25.10 7.67
C LYS A 91 1.83 26.29 8.29
N VAL A 92 2.95 26.13 8.99
CA VAL A 92 3.71 27.25 9.56
C VAL A 92 4.22 28.19 8.47
N LYS A 93 4.70 27.69 7.33
CA LYS A 93 5.14 28.51 6.19
C LYS A 93 3.98 29.30 5.58
N ASP A 94 2.80 28.68 5.48
CA ASP A 94 1.57 29.34 5.02
C ASP A 94 1.03 30.33 6.07
N HIS A 95 1.23 30.03 7.35
CA HIS A 95 0.73 30.73 8.53
C HIS A 95 1.69 31.80 9.08
N TYR A 96 2.93 31.85 8.61
CA TYR A 96 3.72 33.08 8.65
C TYR A 96 3.04 34.21 7.85
N THR A 97 1.98 33.90 7.07
CA THR A 97 1.05 34.87 6.46
C THR A 97 -0.24 35.12 7.27
N ARG A 98 -0.52 34.40 8.37
CA ARG A 98 -1.70 34.65 9.24
C ARG A 98 -1.56 33.94 10.60
N GLU A 99 -1.65 34.69 11.70
CA GLU A 99 -1.31 34.33 13.09
C GLU A 99 -1.84 33.02 13.71
N MET A 100 -0.99 32.48 14.60
CA MET A 100 -1.14 31.49 15.71
C MET A 100 -2.47 30.69 15.85
N MET A 101 -2.42 29.33 15.85
CA MET A 101 -3.12 28.48 16.85
C MET A 101 -2.83 26.95 16.77
N TYR A 102 -3.16 26.28 17.88
CA TYR A 102 -2.75 24.96 18.40
C TYR A 102 -3.79 23.82 18.17
N LEU A 103 -3.29 22.57 18.25
CA LEU A 103 -3.86 21.26 18.70
C LEU A 103 -5.18 20.70 18.12
N GLU A 104 -5.05 19.56 17.42
CA GLU A 104 -6.04 18.46 17.34
C GLU A 104 -5.26 17.12 17.26
N ASP A 105 -5.20 16.33 18.34
CA ASP A 105 -4.37 15.11 18.42
C ASP A 105 -5.20 13.81 18.47
N GLN A 106 -6.49 13.87 18.81
CA GLN A 106 -7.29 12.65 19.03
C GLN A 106 -8.11 12.16 17.82
N GLN A 107 -8.50 13.04 16.88
CA GLN A 107 -9.17 12.62 15.64
C GLN A 107 -8.17 12.17 14.55
N GLU A 108 -6.91 12.59 14.65
CA GLU A 108 -5.87 12.20 13.69
C GLU A 108 -5.48 10.72 13.82
N ASP A 109 -5.50 10.13 15.02
CA ASP A 109 -5.03 8.76 15.24
C ASP A 109 -5.93 7.69 14.60
N ASP A 110 -7.26 7.78 14.79
CA ASP A 110 -8.21 6.86 14.16
C ASP A 110 -8.18 6.99 12.63
N TYR A 111 -8.08 8.23 12.13
CA TYR A 111 -7.95 8.51 10.71
C TYR A 111 -6.67 7.89 10.12
N VAL A 112 -5.54 8.03 10.81
CA VAL A 112 -4.25 7.47 10.41
C VAL A 112 -4.28 5.94 10.43
N LEU A 113 -4.86 5.34 11.47
CA LEU A 113 -5.01 3.89 11.58
C LEU A 113 -5.82 3.34 10.40
N GLN A 114 -6.94 3.98 10.06
CA GLN A 114 -7.75 3.60 8.90
C GLN A 114 -6.96 3.72 7.58
N ARG A 115 -6.19 4.79 7.39
CA ARG A 115 -5.34 4.96 6.20
C ARG A 115 -4.25 3.88 6.10
N MET A 116 -3.64 3.51 7.22
CA MET A 116 -2.69 2.41 7.28
C MET A 116 -3.36 1.09 6.87
N ILE A 117 -4.50 0.74 7.48
CA ILE A 117 -5.26 -0.47 7.16
C ILE A 117 -5.64 -0.52 5.68
N HIS A 118 -6.10 0.59 5.12
CA HIS A 118 -6.45 0.68 3.70
C HIS A 118 -5.24 0.47 2.79
N ALA A 119 -4.09 1.08 3.11
CA ALA A 119 -2.86 0.92 2.34
C ALA A 119 -2.40 -0.54 2.29
N GLU A 120 -2.49 -1.23 3.43
CA GLU A 120 -2.11 -2.64 3.54
C GLU A 120 -3.07 -3.58 2.82
N LEU A 121 -4.37 -3.31 2.91
CA LEU A 121 -5.37 -4.06 2.18
C LEU A 121 -5.14 -3.94 0.67
N LEU A 122 -4.94 -2.70 0.19
CA LEU A 122 -4.68 -2.42 -1.22
C LEU A 122 -3.41 -3.13 -1.71
N GLN A 123 -2.32 -3.03 -0.96
CA GLN A 123 -1.06 -3.71 -1.30
C GLN A 123 -1.23 -5.24 -1.32
N SER A 124 -1.94 -5.80 -0.35
CA SER A 124 -2.16 -7.25 -0.25
C SER A 124 -2.98 -7.77 -1.43
N ILE A 125 -4.04 -7.06 -1.82
CA ILE A 125 -4.85 -7.43 -2.99
C ILE A 125 -4.04 -7.31 -4.28
N HIS A 126 -3.25 -6.24 -4.46
CA HIS A 126 -2.38 -6.11 -5.63
C HIS A 126 -1.34 -7.23 -5.73
N ARG A 127 -0.79 -7.70 -4.60
CA ARG A 127 0.10 -8.86 -4.57
C ARG A 127 -0.62 -10.12 -5.03
N GLU A 128 -1.84 -10.36 -4.57
CA GLU A 128 -2.60 -11.54 -4.99
C GLU A 128 -2.97 -11.48 -6.48
N ILE A 129 -3.34 -10.30 -6.98
CA ILE A 129 -3.57 -10.07 -8.42
C ILE A 129 -2.30 -10.35 -9.24
N ALA A 130 -1.10 -10.11 -8.67
CA ALA A 130 0.17 -10.41 -9.34
C ALA A 130 0.48 -11.91 -9.42
N LEU A 131 -0.15 -12.74 -8.59
CA LEU A 131 -0.02 -14.21 -8.62
C LEU A 131 -1.00 -14.87 -9.60
N LEU A 132 -1.94 -14.11 -10.17
CA LEU A 132 -2.84 -14.62 -11.21
C LEU A 132 -2.06 -14.97 -12.49
N PRO A 133 -2.44 -16.05 -13.20
CA PRO A 133 -1.95 -16.28 -14.56
C PRO A 133 -2.15 -15.06 -15.46
N VAL A 134 -1.18 -14.78 -16.34
CA VAL A 134 -1.10 -13.55 -17.15
C VAL A 134 -2.44 -13.17 -17.81
N LYS A 135 -3.10 -14.12 -18.49
CA LYS A 135 -4.40 -13.85 -19.15
C LYS A 135 -5.51 -13.48 -18.16
N ARG A 136 -5.54 -14.07 -16.97
CA ARG A 136 -6.52 -13.73 -15.92
C ARG A 136 -6.25 -12.36 -15.32
N GLN A 137 -4.97 -12.05 -15.10
CA GLN A 137 -4.57 -10.72 -14.64
C GLN A 137 -4.98 -9.65 -15.65
N GLN A 138 -4.74 -9.88 -16.95
CA GLN A 138 -5.10 -8.96 -18.02
C GLN A 138 -6.61 -8.71 -18.07
N VAL A 139 -7.42 -9.77 -18.08
CA VAL A 139 -8.90 -9.65 -18.02
C VAL A 139 -9.34 -8.88 -16.77
N PHE A 140 -8.75 -9.16 -15.61
CA PHE A 140 -9.08 -8.44 -14.37
C PHE A 140 -8.80 -6.94 -14.50
N ARG A 141 -7.64 -6.56 -15.03
CA ARG A 141 -7.27 -5.14 -15.21
C ARG A 141 -8.23 -4.42 -16.16
N MET A 142 -8.51 -5.03 -17.32
CA MET A 142 -9.42 -4.45 -18.31
C MET A 142 -10.82 -4.20 -17.74
N ILE A 143 -11.34 -5.11 -16.91
CA ILE A 143 -12.65 -4.95 -16.28
C ILE A 143 -12.62 -3.87 -15.19
N TYR A 144 -11.67 -3.94 -14.27
CA TYR A 144 -11.74 -3.18 -13.01
C TYR A 144 -10.93 -1.88 -13.01
N PHE A 145 -9.95 -1.73 -13.91
CA PHE A 145 -9.13 -0.53 -14.03
C PHE A 145 -9.34 0.21 -15.34
N GLU A 146 -9.78 -0.46 -16.40
CA GLU A 146 -10.05 0.20 -17.70
C GLU A 146 -11.55 0.34 -17.97
N GLY A 147 -12.41 -0.32 -17.20
CA GLY A 147 -13.87 -0.22 -17.32
C GLY A 147 -14.44 -0.88 -18.58
N LEU A 148 -13.69 -1.77 -19.23
CA LEU A 148 -14.11 -2.42 -20.47
C LEU A 148 -15.20 -3.47 -20.24
N ARG A 149 -16.11 -3.57 -21.22
CA ARG A 149 -17.15 -4.60 -21.28
C ARG A 149 -16.56 -5.94 -21.70
N LEU A 150 -17.24 -7.03 -21.36
CA LEU A 150 -16.73 -8.38 -21.61
C LEU A 150 -16.57 -8.67 -23.10
N GLU A 151 -17.42 -8.08 -23.93
CA GLU A 151 -17.40 -8.17 -25.39
C GLU A 151 -16.16 -7.47 -25.97
N GLU A 152 -15.84 -6.28 -25.48
CA GLU A 152 -14.66 -5.50 -25.90
C GLU A 152 -13.36 -6.24 -25.54
N ILE A 153 -13.32 -6.84 -24.35
CA ILE A 153 -12.18 -7.65 -23.90
C ILE A 153 -12.03 -8.92 -24.76
N ALA A 154 -13.15 -9.58 -25.07
CA ALA A 154 -13.16 -10.78 -25.90
C ALA A 154 -12.57 -10.50 -27.28
N GLU A 155 -13.00 -9.40 -27.91
CA GLU A 155 -12.48 -8.92 -29.19
C GLU A 155 -10.99 -8.57 -29.10
N GLN A 156 -10.60 -7.75 -28.12
CA GLN A 156 -9.21 -7.31 -27.95
C GLN A 156 -8.24 -8.46 -27.66
N MET A 157 -8.67 -9.50 -26.95
CA MET A 157 -7.85 -10.66 -26.62
C MET A 157 -7.97 -11.81 -27.61
N GLY A 158 -8.85 -11.73 -28.61
CA GLY A 158 -9.11 -12.81 -29.57
C GLY A 158 -9.63 -14.10 -28.93
N ILE A 159 -10.46 -13.97 -27.88
CA ILE A 159 -11.05 -15.11 -27.14
C ILE A 159 -12.57 -14.97 -27.06
N SER A 160 -13.28 -16.03 -26.63
CA SER A 160 -14.73 -15.95 -26.47
C SER A 160 -15.14 -15.14 -25.22
N VAL A 161 -16.31 -14.50 -25.26
CA VAL A 161 -16.91 -13.83 -24.08
C VAL A 161 -17.07 -14.81 -22.91
N PHE A 162 -17.35 -16.09 -23.19
CA PHE A 162 -17.39 -17.14 -22.17
C PHE A 162 -16.02 -17.31 -21.48
N THR A 163 -14.93 -17.34 -22.26
CA THR A 163 -13.57 -17.42 -21.73
C THR A 163 -13.22 -16.20 -20.88
N VAL A 164 -13.67 -15.00 -21.25
CA VAL A 164 -13.52 -13.78 -20.43
C VAL A 164 -14.25 -13.94 -19.09
N LYS A 165 -15.51 -14.43 -19.11
CA LYS A 165 -16.29 -14.72 -17.89
C LYS A 165 -15.59 -15.73 -16.99
N GLU A 166 -15.02 -16.78 -17.57
CA GLU A 166 -14.28 -17.80 -16.84
C GLU A 166 -13.00 -17.25 -16.19
N HIS A 167 -12.24 -16.42 -16.93
CA HIS A 167 -11.06 -15.73 -16.39
C HIS A 167 -11.42 -14.80 -15.23
N LYS A 168 -12.50 -14.00 -15.37
CA LYS A 168 -13.04 -13.15 -14.29
C LYS A 168 -13.42 -13.97 -13.07
N ALA A 169 -14.22 -15.03 -13.25
CA ALA A 169 -14.69 -15.87 -12.15
C ALA A 169 -13.53 -16.53 -11.40
N LYS A 170 -12.54 -17.07 -12.11
CA LYS A 170 -11.34 -17.68 -11.51
C LYS A 170 -10.46 -16.66 -10.79
N ALA A 171 -10.32 -15.44 -11.31
CA ALA A 171 -9.60 -14.37 -10.62
C ALA A 171 -10.28 -13.98 -9.29
N LEU A 172 -11.60 -13.78 -9.30
CA LEU A 172 -12.36 -13.49 -8.07
C LEU A 172 -12.34 -14.64 -7.07
N ALA A 173 -12.45 -15.89 -7.55
CA ALA A 173 -12.37 -17.07 -6.70
C ALA A 173 -11.02 -17.13 -5.97
N GLN A 174 -9.92 -16.86 -6.66
CA GLN A 174 -8.59 -16.82 -6.04
C GLN A 174 -8.48 -15.70 -5.00
N LEU A 175 -8.96 -14.49 -5.30
CA LEU A 175 -8.97 -13.39 -4.33
C LEU A 175 -9.79 -13.74 -3.08
N ARG A 176 -10.93 -14.40 -3.24
CA ARG A 176 -11.81 -14.84 -2.13
C ARG A 176 -11.20 -15.91 -1.23
N LEU A 177 -10.11 -16.57 -1.64
CA LEU A 177 -9.37 -17.47 -0.74
C LEU A 177 -8.62 -16.69 0.36
N ARG A 178 -8.34 -15.41 0.14
CA ARG A 178 -7.52 -14.59 1.04
C ARG A 178 -8.21 -13.35 1.60
N PHE A 179 -9.26 -12.87 0.94
CA PHE A 179 -9.95 -11.63 1.30
C PHE A 179 -11.45 -11.85 1.44
N THR A 180 -12.08 -11.13 2.39
CA THR A 180 -13.53 -11.14 2.57
C THR A 180 -14.23 -10.36 1.45
N ASP A 181 -15.52 -10.61 1.22
CA ASP A 181 -16.29 -9.84 0.24
C ASP A 181 -16.35 -8.34 0.60
N GLU A 182 -16.38 -7.98 1.89
CA GLU A 182 -16.28 -6.58 2.34
C GLU A 182 -14.95 -5.93 1.96
N GLN A 183 -13.84 -6.63 2.19
CA GLN A 183 -12.50 -6.17 1.80
C GLN A 183 -12.36 -5.96 0.29
N LEU A 184 -12.93 -6.88 -0.51
CA LEU A 184 -12.95 -6.75 -1.96
C LEU A 184 -13.85 -5.59 -2.41
N MET A 185 -14.99 -5.38 -1.75
CA MET A 185 -15.87 -4.24 -2.02
C MET A 185 -15.17 -2.91 -1.75
N VAL A 186 -14.49 -2.78 -0.60
CA VAL A 186 -13.69 -1.59 -0.28
C VAL A 186 -12.59 -1.37 -1.32
N PHE A 187 -11.89 -2.43 -1.73
CA PHE A 187 -10.90 -2.33 -2.80
C PHE A 187 -11.50 -1.81 -4.11
N PHE A 188 -12.64 -2.35 -4.56
CA PHE A 188 -13.26 -1.91 -5.81
C PHE A 188 -13.78 -0.47 -5.75
N LEU A 189 -14.29 -0.03 -4.59
CA LEU A 189 -14.68 1.37 -4.37
C LEU A 189 -13.48 2.32 -4.50
N LEU A 190 -12.35 1.96 -3.91
CA LEU A 190 -11.13 2.77 -3.94
C LEU A 190 -10.43 2.72 -5.31
N ALA A 191 -10.34 1.53 -5.91
CA ALA A 191 -9.75 1.33 -7.23
C ALA A 191 -10.56 2.02 -8.34
N GLY A 192 -11.90 2.00 -8.24
CA GLY A 192 -12.79 2.72 -9.15
C GLY A 192 -12.72 4.24 -8.99
N GLY A 193 -12.43 4.73 -7.78
CA GLY A 193 -12.27 6.17 -7.50
C GLY A 193 -10.97 6.78 -8.07
N ALA A 194 -9.92 5.98 -8.27
CA ALA A 194 -8.68 6.44 -8.89
C ALA A 194 -8.84 6.86 -10.37
N LEU A 195 -9.92 6.43 -11.04
CA LEU A 195 -10.28 6.82 -12.41
C LEU A 195 -11.01 8.16 -12.51
N LEU A 196 -11.54 8.71 -11.41
CA LEU A 196 -12.22 10.02 -11.43
C LEU A 196 -11.26 11.21 -11.25
N LYS A 197 -9.96 10.96 -11.08
CA LYS A 197 -8.94 12.01 -10.89
C LYS A 197 -7.68 11.84 -11.76
N ALA A 198 -7.77 11.14 -12.88
CA ALA A 198 -6.72 11.11 -13.91
C ALA A 198 -7.25 11.71 -15.21
#